data_AF-A0A7S2YXS0-F1
#
_entry.id   AF-A0A7S2YXS0-F1
#
_cell.length_a   1.000
_cell.length_b   1.000
_cell.length_c   1.000
_cell.angle_alpha   90.00
_cell.angle_beta   90.00
_cell.angle_gamma   90.00
#
_symmetry.space_group_name_H-M   'P 1'
#
loop_
_entity.id
_entity.type
_entity.pdbx_description
1 polymer ?
#
loop_
_entity_poly.entity_id
_entity_poly.type
_entity_poly.pdbx_seq_one_letter_code
_entity_poly.pdbx_strand_id
1 'polypeptide(L)'
;MAPYAGQGLKHLASTLWRCMQAVEASNTSGTFVGADHEDADDGDADYGEDGQGSLMAAAGCMRAISTVLESVSTLPDLYAQVEDDLMPLLHRYISSHGSNYDIMEETLDILSYYTYFAPITHPLSERVWQCCDIMLTCLEERGKEGSE
;
A
#
# COMPACT_ATOMS: atom_id res chain seq x y z
N MET A 1 31.17 -16.34 6.65
CA MET A 1 29.79 -16.74 6.25
C MET A 1 28.87 -15.59 6.63
N ALA A 2 27.95 -15.06 5.81
CA ALA A 2 27.17 -15.69 4.76
C ALA A 2 26.87 -14.75 3.56
N PRO A 3 27.47 -14.96 2.38
CA PRO A 3 27.16 -14.20 1.16
C PRO A 3 25.79 -14.51 0.54
N TYR A 4 25.08 -15.54 1.03
CA TYR A 4 23.76 -15.95 0.53
C TYR A 4 22.61 -15.10 1.09
N ALA A 5 22.73 -14.62 2.34
CA ALA A 5 21.74 -13.72 2.92
C ALA A 5 21.65 -12.41 2.12
N GLY A 6 22.78 -11.88 1.65
CA GLY A 6 22.84 -10.64 0.87
C GLY A 6 22.28 -10.74 -0.56
N GLN A 7 22.22 -11.94 -1.18
CA GLN A 7 21.57 -12.10 -2.49
C GLN A 7 20.05 -12.23 -2.36
N GLY A 8 19.58 -12.97 -1.36
CA GLY A 8 18.16 -13.03 -1.01
C GLY A 8 17.61 -11.64 -0.69
N LEU A 9 18.39 -10.84 0.06
CA LEU A 9 18.09 -9.45 0.39
C LEU A 9 17.83 -8.58 -0.84
N LYS A 10 18.72 -8.66 -1.82
CA LYS A 10 18.64 -7.88 -3.07
C LYS A 10 17.44 -8.31 -3.91
N HIS A 11 17.16 -9.61 -3.96
CA HIS A 11 15.99 -10.14 -4.66
C HIS A 11 14.69 -9.65 -4.00
N LEU A 12 14.61 -9.69 -2.67
CA LEU A 12 13.45 -9.23 -1.91
C LEU A 12 13.24 -7.71 -2.08
N ALA A 13 14.30 -6.91 -1.93
CA ALA A 13 14.24 -5.47 -2.15
C ALA A 13 13.77 -5.12 -3.57
N SER A 14 14.29 -5.80 -4.61
CA SER A 14 13.84 -5.57 -5.99
C SER A 14 12.40 -6.02 -6.25
N THR A 15 11.94 -7.09 -5.58
CA THR A 15 10.54 -7.55 -5.65
C THR A 15 9.62 -6.54 -4.98
N LEU A 16 9.98 -6.07 -3.80
CA LEU A 16 9.23 -5.07 -3.06
C LEU A 16 9.16 -3.74 -3.83
N TRP A 17 10.26 -3.30 -4.43
CA TRP A 17 10.29 -2.10 -5.27
C TRP A 17 9.39 -2.21 -6.52
N ARG A 18 9.26 -3.41 -7.09
CA ARG A 18 8.30 -3.68 -8.18
C ARG A 18 6.86 -3.62 -7.69
N CYS A 19 6.56 -4.18 -6.51
CA CYS A 19 5.23 -4.08 -5.91
C CYS A 19 4.86 -2.62 -5.61
N MET A 20 5.80 -1.84 -5.07
CA MET A 20 5.58 -0.41 -4.81
C MET A 20 5.30 0.37 -6.10
N GLN A 21 6.06 0.14 -7.17
CA GLN A 21 5.76 0.76 -8.48
C GLN A 21 4.40 0.34 -9.05
N ALA A 22 3.98 -0.92 -8.84
CA ALA A 22 2.67 -1.37 -9.29
C ALA A 22 1.54 -0.63 -8.55
N VAL A 23 1.70 -0.39 -7.23
CA VAL A 23 0.75 0.43 -6.44
C VAL A 23 0.79 1.90 -6.86
N GLU A 24 1.96 2.44 -7.19
CA GLU A 24 2.07 3.83 -7.65
C GLU A 24 1.45 4.01 -9.05
N ALA A 25 1.65 3.03 -9.95
CA ALA A 25 1.06 3.03 -11.29
C ALA A 25 -0.48 2.96 -11.25
N SER A 26 -1.05 2.12 -10.37
CA SER A 26 -2.51 2.03 -10.20
C SER A 26 -3.12 3.33 -9.67
N ASN A 27 -2.36 4.13 -8.91
CA ASN A 27 -2.79 5.46 -8.45
C ASN A 27 -2.82 6.50 -9.60
N THR A 28 -1.84 6.48 -10.50
CA THR A 28 -1.79 7.42 -11.65
C THR A 28 -2.78 7.12 -12.77
N SER A 29 -3.22 5.86 -12.91
CA SER A 29 -4.20 5.47 -13.94
C SER A 29 -5.61 5.99 -13.68
N GLY A 30 -5.87 6.60 -12.51
CA GLY A 30 -7.14 7.29 -12.21
C GLY A 30 -7.35 8.63 -12.93
N THR A 31 -6.36 9.12 -13.68
CA THR A 31 -6.49 10.36 -14.45
C THR A 31 -5.99 10.17 -15.88
N PHE A 32 -6.91 9.83 -16.79
CA PHE A 32 -6.96 10.19 -18.23
C PHE A 32 -7.48 9.04 -19.12
N VAL A 33 -8.78 9.04 -19.40
CA VAL A 33 -9.30 8.95 -20.78
C VAL A 33 -10.53 9.86 -20.88
N GLY A 34 -10.28 11.15 -21.07
CA GLY A 34 -11.22 12.03 -21.74
C GLY A 34 -10.61 12.36 -23.09
N ALA A 35 -11.00 11.63 -24.14
CA ALA A 35 -10.77 12.01 -25.54
C ALA A 35 -11.70 11.18 -26.45
N ASP A 36 -12.88 11.74 -26.69
CA ASP A 36 -13.52 11.83 -28.02
C ASP A 36 -13.61 10.55 -28.87
N HIS A 37 -14.70 9.78 -28.70
CA HIS A 37 -15.26 9.01 -29.81
C HIS A 37 -16.79 8.96 -29.71
N GLU A 38 -17.44 9.94 -30.33
CA GLU A 38 -18.83 9.85 -30.75
C GLU A 38 -18.88 8.90 -31.95
N ASP A 39 -19.30 7.65 -31.77
CA ASP A 39 -20.01 6.87 -32.80
C ASP A 39 -20.66 5.64 -32.14
N ALA A 40 -21.97 5.52 -32.35
CA ALA A 40 -22.88 4.60 -31.69
C ALA A 40 -22.73 3.14 -32.15
N ASP A 41 -22.74 2.18 -31.22
CA ASP A 41 -23.35 0.86 -31.42
C ASP A 41 -23.65 0.17 -30.06
N ASP A 42 -24.65 -0.70 -30.09
CA ASP A 42 -25.45 -1.32 -29.02
C ASP A 42 -24.74 -1.80 -27.72
N GLY A 43 -25.21 -1.29 -26.57
CA GLY A 43 -25.42 -2.00 -25.29
C GLY A 43 -24.31 -2.85 -24.67
N ASP A 44 -23.47 -2.26 -23.81
CA ASP A 44 -23.30 -2.59 -22.37
C ASP A 44 -22.23 -1.64 -21.81
N ALA A 45 -22.67 -0.61 -21.09
CA ALA A 45 -21.78 0.42 -20.57
C ALA A 45 -21.10 -0.08 -19.29
N ASP A 46 -20.06 -0.90 -19.43
CA ASP A 46 -19.06 -1.09 -18.39
C ASP A 46 -18.06 0.09 -18.40
N TYR A 47 -18.48 1.20 -17.81
CA TYR A 47 -17.57 2.29 -17.43
C TYR A 47 -17.55 2.44 -15.90
N GLY A 48 -17.73 1.32 -15.18
CA GLY A 48 -17.78 1.25 -13.73
C GLY A 48 -16.73 0.31 -13.09
N GLU A 49 -16.14 -0.64 -13.84
CA GLU A 49 -15.16 -1.58 -13.29
C GLU A 49 -13.72 -1.04 -13.19
N ASP A 50 -13.32 -0.06 -14.00
CA ASP A 50 -11.90 0.34 -14.10
C ASP A 50 -11.32 0.87 -12.77
N GLY A 51 -12.10 1.68 -12.03
CA GLY A 51 -11.68 2.21 -10.74
C GLY A 51 -11.61 1.16 -9.64
N GLN A 52 -12.60 0.25 -9.60
CA GLN A 52 -12.66 -0.83 -8.62
C GLN A 52 -11.61 -1.91 -8.89
N GLY A 53 -11.35 -2.23 -10.16
CA GLY A 53 -10.28 -3.13 -10.59
C GLY A 53 -8.89 -2.60 -10.26
N SER A 54 -8.65 -1.29 -10.42
CA SER A 54 -7.39 -0.64 -10.03
C SER A 54 -7.13 -0.72 -8.52
N LEU A 55 -8.17 -0.46 -7.71
CA LEU A 55 -8.12 -0.62 -6.25
C LEU A 55 -7.85 -2.07 -5.84
N MET A 56 -8.49 -3.05 -6.47
CA MET A 56 -8.28 -4.47 -6.20
C MET A 56 -6.85 -4.91 -6.54
N ALA A 57 -6.31 -4.44 -7.66
CA ALA A 57 -4.93 -4.71 -8.05
C ALA A 57 -3.93 -4.12 -7.06
N ALA A 58 -4.18 -2.91 -6.59
CA ALA A 58 -3.36 -2.25 -5.58
C ALA A 58 -3.42 -2.94 -4.22
N ALA A 59 -4.61 -3.37 -3.76
CA ALA A 59 -4.76 -4.20 -2.57
C ALA A 59 -3.96 -5.51 -2.67
N GLY A 60 -4.02 -6.18 -3.82
CA GLY A 60 -3.21 -7.38 -4.09
C GLY A 60 -1.70 -7.10 -4.05
N CYS A 61 -1.26 -5.93 -4.53
CA CYS A 61 0.14 -5.53 -4.46
C CYS A 61 0.59 -5.20 -3.01
N MET A 62 -0.26 -4.58 -2.20
CA MET A 62 0.02 -4.37 -0.78
C MET A 62 0.09 -5.70 -0.02
N ARG A 63 -0.77 -6.66 -0.33
CA ARG A 63 -0.69 -8.00 0.24
C ARG A 63 0.61 -8.72 -0.10
N ALA A 64 1.09 -8.52 -1.34
CA ALA A 64 2.40 -9.01 -1.75
C ALA A 64 3.53 -8.33 -0.94
N ILE A 65 3.41 -7.03 -0.63
CA ILE A 65 4.34 -6.31 0.25
C ILE A 65 4.31 -6.92 1.67
N SER A 66 3.15 -7.15 2.27
CA SER A 66 3.04 -7.83 3.58
C SER A 66 3.71 -9.20 3.57
N THR A 67 3.48 -10.00 2.53
CA THR A 67 4.11 -11.33 2.39
C THR A 67 5.63 -11.23 2.29
N VAL A 68 6.15 -10.23 1.57
CA VAL A 68 7.59 -9.96 1.51
C VAL A 68 8.11 -9.54 2.89
N LEU A 69 7.41 -8.65 3.59
CA LEU A 69 7.77 -8.22 4.96
C LEU A 69 7.78 -9.39 5.94
N GLU A 70 6.80 -10.30 5.86
CA GLU A 70 6.77 -11.53 6.66
C GLU A 70 8.03 -12.38 6.42
N SER A 71 8.41 -12.55 5.15
CA SER A 71 9.62 -13.32 4.78
C SER A 71 10.93 -12.70 5.30
N VAL A 72 10.94 -11.39 5.59
CA VAL A 72 12.10 -10.66 6.11
C VAL A 72 11.95 -10.22 7.57
N SER A 73 10.93 -10.71 8.29
CA SER A 73 10.65 -10.39 9.69
C SER A 73 11.82 -10.59 10.65
N THR A 74 12.79 -11.44 10.28
CA THR A 74 14.00 -11.72 11.07
C THR A 74 15.18 -10.79 10.76
N LEU A 75 15.02 -9.83 9.84
CA LEU A 75 16.06 -8.94 9.32
C LEU A 75 15.68 -7.46 9.57
N PRO A 76 15.77 -6.97 10.83
CA PRO A 76 15.33 -5.62 11.21
C PRO A 76 16.02 -4.49 10.44
N ASP A 77 17.28 -4.67 10.00
CA ASP A 77 18.04 -3.67 9.24
C ASP A 77 17.43 -3.33 7.86
N LEU A 78 16.55 -4.20 7.34
CA LEU A 78 15.82 -3.95 6.10
C LEU A 78 14.66 -2.99 6.28
N TYR A 79 13.99 -3.05 7.43
CA TYR A 79 12.80 -2.25 7.66
C TYR A 79 13.11 -0.77 7.52
N ALA A 80 14.26 -0.32 8.05
CA ALA A 80 14.73 1.06 7.89
C ALA A 80 14.98 1.45 6.41
N GLN A 81 15.48 0.54 5.58
CA GLN A 81 15.74 0.81 4.16
C GLN A 81 14.44 0.83 3.34
N VAL A 82 13.49 -0.04 3.68
CA VAL A 82 12.20 -0.13 2.99
C VAL A 82 11.29 1.02 3.38
N GLU A 83 11.40 1.51 4.62
CA GLU A 83 10.56 2.58 5.16
C GLU A 83 10.60 3.85 4.30
N ASP A 84 11.79 4.23 3.82
CA ASP A 84 11.98 5.47 3.07
C ASP A 84 11.17 5.54 1.77
N ASP A 85 10.98 4.41 1.10
CA ASP A 85 10.18 4.31 -0.13
C ASP A 85 8.72 3.96 0.18
N LEU A 86 8.48 3.08 1.16
CA LEU A 86 7.15 2.53 1.43
C LEU A 86 6.25 3.50 2.20
N MET A 87 6.78 4.23 3.19
CA MET A 87 5.95 5.12 4.01
C MET A 87 5.31 6.27 3.22
N PRO A 88 6.01 6.98 2.32
CA PRO A 88 5.39 8.01 1.49
C PRO A 88 4.31 7.46 0.55
N LEU A 89 4.42 6.19 0.15
CA LEU A 89 3.43 5.51 -0.67
C LEU A 89 2.18 5.18 0.15
N LEU A 90 2.34 4.53 1.31
CA LEU A 90 1.22 4.23 2.21
C LEU A 90 0.49 5.49 2.65
N HIS A 91 1.22 6.54 3.04
CA HIS A 91 0.62 7.81 3.41
C HIS A 91 -0.27 8.37 2.31
N ARG A 92 0.22 8.40 1.06
CA ARG A 92 -0.57 8.84 -0.11
C ARG A 92 -1.80 7.96 -0.31
N TYR A 93 -1.62 6.65 -0.18
CA TYR A 93 -2.64 5.65 -0.49
C TYR A 93 -3.79 5.64 0.54
N ILE A 94 -3.47 5.76 1.83
CA ILE A 94 -4.48 5.96 2.89
C ILE A 94 -5.16 7.32 2.74
N SER A 95 -4.41 8.38 2.41
CA SER A 95 -4.99 9.72 2.27
C SER A 95 -5.96 9.84 1.09
N SER A 96 -5.69 9.14 -0.03
CA SER A 96 -6.55 9.17 -1.22
C SER A 96 -7.73 8.20 -1.15
N HIS A 97 -7.59 7.09 -0.41
CA HIS A 97 -8.54 5.98 -0.40
C HIS A 97 -8.94 5.53 1.01
N GLY A 98 -8.79 6.37 2.02
CA GLY A 98 -9.07 6.03 3.43
C GLY A 98 -10.51 5.61 3.73
N SER A 99 -11.44 5.78 2.79
CA SER A 99 -12.80 5.23 2.89
C SER A 99 -12.88 3.74 2.50
N ASN A 100 -11.90 3.19 1.78
CA ASN A 100 -11.90 1.81 1.30
C ASN A 100 -11.32 0.85 2.35
N TYR A 101 -12.15 -0.07 2.85
CA TYR A 101 -11.78 -1.02 3.90
C TYR A 101 -10.61 -1.94 3.51
N ASP A 102 -10.62 -2.47 2.28
CA ASP A 102 -9.55 -3.36 1.79
C ASP A 102 -8.18 -2.69 1.83
N ILE A 103 -8.14 -1.38 1.54
CA ILE A 103 -6.90 -0.61 1.56
C ILE A 103 -6.42 -0.36 2.99
N MET A 104 -7.36 -0.05 3.89
CA MET A 104 -7.06 0.15 5.30
C MET A 104 -6.55 -1.13 5.96
N GLU A 105 -7.19 -2.28 5.68
CA GLU A 105 -6.79 -3.59 6.21
C GLU A 105 -5.36 -3.94 5.81
N GLU A 106 -5.04 -3.84 4.51
CA GLU A 106 -3.70 -4.15 4.02
C GLU A 106 -2.65 -3.16 4.55
N THR A 107 -3.01 -1.88 4.71
CA THR A 107 -2.11 -0.90 5.32
C THR A 107 -1.88 -1.21 6.81
N LEU A 108 -2.93 -1.56 7.56
CA LEU A 108 -2.82 -1.97 8.96
C LEU A 108 -1.90 -3.17 9.11
N ASP A 109 -2.05 -4.14 8.23
CA ASP A 109 -1.20 -5.34 8.22
C ASP A 109 0.26 -4.96 8.02
N ILE A 110 0.58 -4.12 7.03
CA ILE A 110 1.94 -3.60 6.81
C ILE A 110 2.46 -2.85 8.04
N LEU A 111 1.68 -1.93 8.61
CA LEU A 111 2.07 -1.18 9.82
C LEU A 111 2.28 -2.09 11.03
N SER A 112 1.56 -3.22 11.13
CA SER A 112 1.76 -4.21 12.17
C SER A 112 3.17 -4.82 12.11
N TYR A 113 3.69 -5.07 10.90
CA TYR A 113 5.06 -5.57 10.74
C TYR A 113 6.09 -4.55 11.21
N TYR A 114 5.91 -3.27 10.89
CA TYR A 114 6.80 -2.21 11.37
C TYR A 114 6.72 -2.07 12.89
N THR A 115 5.53 -2.05 13.46
CA THR A 115 5.37 -1.88 14.91
C THR A 115 5.84 -3.10 15.71
N TYR A 116 5.78 -4.31 15.13
CA TYR A 116 6.17 -5.55 15.80
C TYR A 116 7.64 -5.94 15.58
N PHE A 117 8.16 -5.82 14.35
CA PHE A 117 9.50 -6.29 13.97
C PHE A 117 10.54 -5.18 13.84
N ALA A 118 10.16 -3.90 13.85
CA ALA A 118 11.16 -2.83 13.86
C ALA A 118 12.05 -2.95 15.11
N PRO A 119 13.37 -2.74 14.96
CA PRO A 119 14.32 -2.94 16.04
C PRO A 119 14.01 -2.00 17.21
N ILE A 120 13.87 -2.55 18.41
CA ILE A 120 13.62 -1.83 19.67
C ILE A 120 14.71 -0.75 19.93
N THR A 121 15.88 -0.90 19.31
CA THR A 121 17.01 0.04 19.38
C THR A 121 16.82 1.32 18.58
N HIS A 122 15.85 1.36 17.65
CA HIS A 122 15.44 2.56 16.93
C HIS A 122 13.99 2.91 17.28
N PRO A 123 13.71 4.15 17.73
CA PRO A 123 12.33 4.59 17.89
C PRO A 123 11.62 4.52 16.53
N LEU A 124 10.36 4.08 16.54
CA LEU A 124 9.47 4.13 15.37
C LEU A 124 9.54 5.52 14.76
N SER A 125 9.81 5.57 13.46
CA SER A 125 9.92 6.80 12.70
C SER A 125 8.61 7.58 12.73
N GLU A 126 8.74 8.91 12.69
CA GLU A 126 7.60 9.83 12.71
C GLU A 126 6.63 9.60 11.53
N ARG A 127 7.13 9.10 10.40
CA ARG A 127 6.29 8.75 9.25
C ARG A 127 5.34 7.58 9.55
N VAL A 128 5.80 6.58 10.29
CA VAL A 128 4.98 5.44 10.68
C VAL A 128 3.86 5.91 11.62
N TRP A 129 4.18 6.80 12.56
CA TRP A 129 3.20 7.42 13.45
C TRP A 129 2.17 8.26 12.70
N GLN A 130 2.60 9.07 11.74
CA GLN A 130 1.67 9.85 10.89
C GLN A 130 0.69 8.96 10.12
N CYS A 131 1.17 7.84 9.56
CA CYS A 131 0.29 6.87 8.90
C CYS A 131 -0.74 6.27 9.88
N CYS A 132 -0.33 5.94 11.11
CA CYS A 132 -1.24 5.47 12.16
C CYS A 132 -2.30 6.52 12.52
N ASP A 133 -1.91 7.80 12.67
CA ASP A 133 -2.83 8.89 13.04
C ASP A 133 -3.89 9.13 11.94
N ILE A 134 -3.47 9.14 10.67
CA ILE A 134 -4.40 9.30 9.54
C ILE A 134 -5.40 8.15 9.53
N MET A 135 -4.93 6.94 9.73
CA MET A 135 -5.76 5.75 9.74
C MET A 135 -6.78 5.75 10.89
N LEU A 136 -6.36 6.13 12.09
CA LEU A 136 -7.26 6.31 13.23
C LEU A 136 -8.32 7.37 12.93
N THR A 137 -7.92 8.48 12.30
CA THR A 137 -8.85 9.54 11.89
C THR A 137 -9.89 9.00 10.89
N CYS A 138 -9.47 8.24 9.88
CA CYS A 138 -10.39 7.61 8.92
C CYS A 138 -11.37 6.64 9.60
N LEU A 139 -10.91 5.85 10.59
CA LEU A 139 -11.78 4.96 11.37
C LEU A 139 -12.81 5.73 12.21
N GLU A 140 -12.39 6.84 12.84
CA GLU A 140 -13.27 7.67 13.65
C GLU A 140 -14.36 8.38 12.83
N GLU A 141 -14.02 8.85 11.62
CA GLU A 141 -14.99 9.45 10.70
C GLU A 141 -16.06 8.43 10.29
N ARG A 142 -15.65 7.22 9.90
CA ARG A 142 -16.60 6.14 9.60
C ARG A 142 -17.45 5.71 10.79
N GLY A 143 -16.86 5.68 11.99
CA GLY A 143 -17.59 5.35 13.22
C GLY A 143 -18.76 6.31 13.49
N LYS A 144 -18.67 7.55 13.00
CA LYS A 144 -19.75 8.55 13.09
C LYS A 144 -20.83 8.33 12.03
N GLU A 145 -20.45 7.94 10.80
CA GLU A 145 -21.40 7.64 9.71
C GLU A 145 -22.35 6.47 10.04
N GLY A 146 -21.90 5.48 10.82
CA GLY A 146 -22.72 4.35 11.23
C GLY A 146 -23.71 4.65 12.38
N SER A 147 -23.71 5.87 12.91
CA SER A 147 -24.53 6.29 14.07
C SER A 147 -25.70 7.21 13.70
N GLU A 148 -25.91 7.54 12.42
CA GLU A 148 -27.05 8.32 11.91
C GLU A 148 -28.15 7.46 11.28
#